data_AF-A0A1X7GAE0-F1
#
_entry.id   AF-A0A1X7GAE0-F1
#
_cell.length_a   1.000
_cell.length_b   1.000
_cell.length_c   1.000
_cell.angle_alpha   90.00
_cell.angle_beta   90.00
_cell.angle_gamma   90.00
#
_symmetry.space_group_name_H-M   'P 1'
#
loop_
_entity.id
_entity.type
_entity.pdbx_description
1 polymer ?
#
loop_
_entity_poly.entity_id
_entity_poly.type
_entity_poly.pdbx_seq_one_letter_code
_entity_poly.pdbx_strand_id
1 'polypeptide(L)'
;MSQSELKPSRDPITYGAMNSGGYMKLHAGFALFKRPSDVFINALRRQSSPSSGDKLHVSVDESRVEDAFDTIAGLLFSDDSPIDQWKIVDTRRVAKLKDTRVSHGANITLYVEPSNGTAYSSRDLSRVRALIDQIEAMLSQAGIAPGIPPASDAVAPQWRYVSYRNEHMSSREDGGPMQRSRLAGEPFFRLVSGHVR
;
A
#
# COMPACT_ATOMS: atom_id res chain seq x y z
N MET A 1 8.30 -0.06 -23.42
CA MET A 1 7.40 1.06 -23.04
C MET A 1 8.18 1.97 -22.11
N SER A 2 8.18 3.29 -22.33
CA SER A 2 8.79 4.24 -21.39
C SER A 2 8.15 4.04 -20.01
N GLN A 3 8.96 3.84 -18.95
CA GLN A 3 8.42 3.85 -17.59
C GLN A 3 7.71 5.19 -17.38
N SER A 4 6.43 5.14 -17.06
CA SER A 4 5.67 6.33 -16.68
C SER A 4 6.04 6.68 -15.24
N GLU A 5 7.00 7.59 -15.06
CA GLU A 5 7.30 8.17 -13.75
C GLU A 5 6.04 8.88 -13.21
N LEU A 6 5.66 8.56 -11.97
CA LEU A 6 4.52 9.20 -11.31
C LEU A 6 5.01 10.52 -10.73
N LYS A 7 4.30 11.62 -10.97
CA LYS A 7 4.71 12.91 -10.43
C LYS A 7 4.23 13.02 -8.98
N PRO A 8 5.12 13.15 -7.98
CA PRO A 8 4.68 13.34 -6.60
C PRO A 8 3.79 14.59 -6.45
N SER A 9 2.86 14.57 -5.50
CA SER A 9 2.10 15.73 -5.07
C SER A 9 3.04 16.88 -4.68
N ARG A 10 2.66 18.11 -5.05
CA ARG A 10 3.40 19.33 -4.70
C ARG A 10 3.12 19.80 -3.27
N ASP A 11 2.10 19.24 -2.63
CA ASP A 11 1.70 19.57 -1.26
C ASP A 11 1.44 18.27 -0.49
N PRO A 12 2.49 17.48 -0.15
CA PRO A 12 2.32 16.28 0.65
C PRO A 12 2.02 16.64 2.12
N ILE A 13 1.08 15.94 2.72
CA ILE A 13 0.85 16.01 4.17
C ILE A 13 1.82 15.10 4.91
N THR A 14 2.36 15.57 6.04
CA THR A 14 3.16 14.72 6.94
C THR A 14 2.27 13.80 7.77
N TYR A 15 2.82 12.70 8.28
CA TYR A 15 2.14 11.75 9.14
C TYR A 15 1.58 12.45 10.36
N GLY A 16 2.38 13.30 11.02
CA GLY A 16 1.96 14.07 12.18
C GLY A 16 0.76 14.99 11.89
N ALA A 17 0.76 15.66 10.73
CA ALA A 17 -0.34 16.54 10.30
C ALA A 17 -1.58 15.80 9.79
N MET A 18 -1.42 14.56 9.31
CA MET A 18 -2.50 13.65 8.95
C MET A 18 -3.14 13.02 10.20
N ASN A 19 -2.31 12.63 11.18
CA ASN A 19 -2.75 11.99 12.41
C ASN A 19 -3.30 13.02 13.42
N SER A 20 -3.04 14.32 13.23
CA SER A 20 -3.63 15.40 14.03
C SER A 20 -5.06 15.75 13.57
N GLY A 21 -5.93 16.07 14.53
CA GLY A 21 -7.30 16.51 14.27
C GLY A 21 -8.39 15.48 14.60
N GLY A 22 -9.62 15.81 14.21
CA GLY A 22 -10.83 15.03 14.45
C GLY A 22 -10.95 13.77 13.59
N TYR A 23 -12.13 13.15 13.57
CA TYR A 23 -12.36 11.86 12.89
C TYR A 23 -12.28 11.91 11.36
N MET A 24 -12.34 13.10 10.74
CA MET A 24 -12.33 13.27 9.29
C MET A 24 -11.63 14.57 8.86
N LYS A 25 -10.89 14.52 7.75
CA LYS A 25 -10.21 15.66 7.10
C LYS A 25 -10.18 15.45 5.58
N LEU A 26 -10.17 16.53 4.80
CA LEU A 26 -9.94 16.48 3.35
C LEU A 26 -8.52 16.96 3.03
N HIS A 27 -7.82 16.27 2.15
CA HIS A 27 -6.51 16.69 1.64
C HIS A 27 -6.24 16.06 0.26
N ALA A 28 -5.81 16.87 -0.72
CA ALA A 28 -5.51 16.42 -2.09
C ALA A 28 -6.59 15.49 -2.71
N GLY A 29 -7.86 15.84 -2.50
CA GLY A 29 -9.01 15.06 -2.99
C GLY A 29 -9.35 13.79 -2.18
N PHE A 30 -8.54 13.41 -1.19
CA PHE A 30 -8.85 12.29 -0.30
C PHE A 30 -9.62 12.72 0.94
N ALA A 31 -10.65 11.96 1.28
CA ALA A 31 -11.21 11.89 2.62
C ALA A 31 -10.30 11.02 3.51
N LEU A 32 -9.67 11.66 4.49
CA LEU A 32 -8.85 11.06 5.52
C LEU A 32 -9.70 10.84 6.76
N PHE A 33 -9.80 9.61 7.27
CA PHE A 33 -10.65 9.33 8.43
C PHE A 33 -10.19 8.14 9.27
N LYS A 34 -10.57 8.14 10.55
CA LYS A 34 -10.28 7.06 11.50
C LYS A 34 -11.58 6.42 11.96
N ARG A 35 -11.65 5.09 11.98
CA ARG A 35 -12.81 4.38 12.55
C ARG A 35 -12.54 4.07 14.03
N PRO A 36 -13.53 4.14 14.92
CA PRO A 36 -13.33 3.72 16.32
C PRO A 36 -12.97 2.24 16.46
N SER A 37 -13.40 1.41 15.51
CA SER A 37 -13.25 -0.04 15.51
C SER A 37 -11.91 -0.56 14.98
N ASP A 38 -11.03 0.32 14.48
CA ASP A 38 -9.75 -0.08 13.91
C ASP A 38 -8.58 0.82 14.35
N VAL A 39 -7.37 0.38 13.99
CA VAL A 39 -6.11 1.08 14.28
C VAL A 39 -5.52 1.72 13.04
N PHE A 40 -6.37 2.12 12.09
CA PHE A 40 -5.91 2.68 10.82
C PHE A 40 -6.41 4.11 10.62
N ILE A 41 -5.58 4.88 9.92
CA ILE A 41 -5.98 6.10 9.23
C ILE A 41 -6.26 5.70 7.79
N ASN A 42 -7.48 5.91 7.32
CA ASN A 42 -7.93 5.55 5.99
C ASN A 42 -7.93 6.78 5.10
N ALA A 43 -7.64 6.59 3.81
CA ALA A 43 -7.72 7.61 2.78
C ALA A 43 -8.55 7.08 1.61
N LEU A 44 -9.52 7.89 1.15
CA LEU A 44 -10.39 7.56 0.03
C LEU A 44 -10.61 8.77 -0.88
N ARG A 45 -10.22 8.68 -2.16
CA ARG A 45 -10.40 9.75 -3.16
C ARG A 45 -11.72 9.65 -3.92
N ARG A 46 -12.14 8.43 -4.27
CA ARG A 46 -13.35 8.16 -5.07
C ARG A 46 -14.11 7.00 -4.46
N GLN A 47 -15.43 6.95 -4.66
CA GLN A 47 -16.19 5.74 -4.33
C GLN A 47 -15.67 4.58 -5.17
N SER A 48 -15.31 3.49 -4.49
CA SER A 48 -14.77 2.30 -5.11
C SER A 48 -15.83 1.60 -5.97
N SER A 49 -15.46 1.23 -7.19
CA SER A 49 -16.10 0.12 -7.90
C SER A 49 -16.01 -1.16 -7.05
N PRO A 50 -16.77 -2.23 -7.38
CA PRO A 50 -16.59 -3.51 -6.70
C PRO A 50 -15.11 -3.93 -6.73
N SER A 51 -14.58 -4.27 -5.56
CA SER A 51 -13.16 -4.60 -5.39
C SER A 51 -12.76 -5.75 -6.31
N SER A 52 -11.61 -5.68 -6.98
CA SER A 52 -10.98 -6.86 -7.61
C SER A 52 -10.30 -7.77 -6.58
N GLY A 53 -10.14 -7.26 -5.35
CA GLY A 53 -9.50 -7.90 -4.23
C GLY A 53 -7.99 -7.69 -4.17
N ASP A 54 -7.39 -7.08 -5.17
CA ASP A 54 -5.95 -6.88 -5.27
C ASP A 54 -5.48 -5.80 -4.30
N LYS A 55 -4.50 -6.14 -3.46
CA LYS A 55 -3.87 -5.18 -2.58
C LYS A 55 -2.40 -5.42 -2.39
N LEU A 56 -1.71 -4.30 -2.17
CA LEU A 56 -0.31 -4.25 -1.83
C LEU A 56 -0.19 -3.84 -0.37
N HIS A 57 0.80 -4.39 0.31
CA HIS A 57 1.22 -3.91 1.62
C HIS A 57 2.64 -3.36 1.52
N VAL A 58 2.93 -2.33 2.31
CA VAL A 58 4.29 -1.80 2.50
C VAL A 58 4.70 -2.08 3.94
N SER A 59 5.78 -2.83 4.10
CA SER A 59 6.38 -3.20 5.39
C SER A 59 7.66 -2.42 5.62
N VAL A 60 7.71 -1.64 6.68
CA VAL A 60 8.90 -0.90 7.12
C VAL A 60 9.19 -1.23 8.59
N ASP A 61 10.41 -0.90 9.02
CA ASP A 61 10.76 -0.98 10.44
C ASP A 61 9.76 -0.19 11.29
N GLU A 62 9.33 -0.80 12.40
CA GLU A 62 8.23 -0.28 13.22
C GLU A 62 8.54 1.11 13.81
N SER A 63 9.81 1.42 14.04
CA SER A 63 10.24 2.73 14.55
C SER A 63 10.26 3.81 13.48
N ARG A 64 10.14 3.42 12.20
CA ARG A 64 10.28 4.31 11.03
C ARG A 64 9.00 4.48 10.22
N VAL A 65 7.85 4.00 10.73
CA VAL A 65 6.56 4.09 10.01
C VAL A 65 6.19 5.52 9.62
N GLU A 66 6.39 6.49 10.53
CA GLU A 66 6.05 7.89 10.27
C GLU A 66 6.98 8.49 9.19
N ASP A 67 8.29 8.30 9.33
CA ASP A 67 9.29 8.73 8.34
C ASP A 67 9.06 8.10 6.96
N ALA A 68 8.71 6.81 6.93
CA ALA A 68 8.43 6.09 5.71
C ALA A 68 7.20 6.67 5.00
N PHE A 69 6.15 7.01 5.76
CA PHE A 69 4.99 7.69 5.20
C PHE A 69 5.37 9.05 4.63
N ASP A 70 6.08 9.87 5.39
CA ASP A 70 6.50 11.21 4.94
C ASP A 70 7.34 11.12 3.65
N THR A 71 8.18 10.10 3.55
CA THR A 71 8.98 9.81 2.35
C THR A 71 8.10 9.57 1.13
N ILE A 72 7.05 8.74 1.23
CA ILE A 72 6.23 8.34 0.06
C ILE A 72 4.90 9.09 -0.06
N ALA A 73 4.57 10.00 0.86
CA ALA A 73 3.29 10.71 0.89
C ALA A 73 3.03 11.46 -0.42
N GLY A 74 4.08 12.03 -1.03
CA GLY A 74 3.98 12.65 -2.35
C GLY A 74 3.41 11.72 -3.41
N LEU A 75 3.81 10.45 -3.44
CA LEU A 75 3.25 9.46 -4.36
C LEU A 75 1.81 9.09 -4.01
N LEU A 76 1.51 8.88 -2.72
CA LEU A 76 0.18 8.48 -2.28
C LEU A 76 -0.89 9.54 -2.58
N PHE A 77 -0.53 10.82 -2.45
CA PHE A 77 -1.43 11.95 -2.70
C PHE A 77 -1.34 12.51 -4.13
N SER A 78 -0.49 11.96 -4.98
CA SER A 78 -0.35 12.39 -6.37
C SER A 78 -1.64 12.20 -7.17
N ASP A 79 -2.03 13.18 -7.98
CA ASP A 79 -3.09 13.03 -8.99
C ASP A 79 -2.79 11.92 -10.01
N ASP A 80 -1.50 11.60 -10.19
CA ASP A 80 -1.02 10.50 -11.02
C ASP A 80 -0.98 9.15 -10.27
N SER A 81 -1.29 9.10 -8.98
CA SER A 81 -1.38 7.83 -8.23
C SER A 81 -2.48 6.93 -8.82
N PRO A 82 -2.20 5.64 -9.12
CA PRO A 82 -3.22 4.68 -9.49
C PRO A 82 -4.04 4.16 -8.30
N ILE A 83 -3.81 4.67 -7.08
CA ILE A 83 -4.43 4.19 -5.85
C ILE A 83 -5.42 5.24 -5.33
N ASP A 84 -6.71 4.92 -5.41
CA ASP A 84 -7.79 5.78 -4.90
C ASP A 84 -8.16 5.46 -3.45
N GLN A 85 -7.73 4.31 -2.93
CA GLN A 85 -7.96 3.90 -1.54
C GLN A 85 -6.71 3.29 -0.93
N TRP A 86 -6.32 3.80 0.23
CA TRP A 86 -5.24 3.23 1.03
C TRP A 86 -5.50 3.48 2.51
N LYS A 87 -4.72 2.81 3.35
CA LYS A 87 -4.72 3.07 4.79
C LYS A 87 -3.34 2.84 5.35
N ILE A 88 -3.07 3.51 6.46
CA ILE A 88 -1.83 3.36 7.23
C ILE A 88 -2.18 3.13 8.70
N VAL A 89 -1.34 2.38 9.39
CA VAL A 89 -1.45 2.17 10.83
C VAL A 89 -1.39 3.50 11.59
N ASP A 90 -2.26 3.67 12.58
CA ASP A 90 -2.20 4.76 13.55
C ASP A 90 -1.23 4.34 14.67
N THR A 91 0.02 4.79 14.60
CA THR A 91 1.12 4.46 15.52
C THR A 91 0.74 4.78 16.97
N ARG A 92 -0.04 5.85 17.19
CA ARG A 92 -0.54 6.25 18.52
C ARG A 92 -1.57 5.29 19.10
N ARG A 93 -2.31 4.58 18.25
CA ARG A 93 -3.26 3.53 18.66
C ARG A 93 -2.56 2.19 18.82
N VAL A 94 -1.69 1.83 17.88
CA VAL A 94 -0.94 0.56 17.95
C VAL A 94 0.02 0.51 19.12
N ALA A 95 0.64 1.64 19.52
CA ALA A 95 1.45 1.70 20.73
C ALA A 95 0.69 1.29 22.02
N LYS A 96 -0.65 1.34 21.99
CA LYS A 96 -1.50 0.91 23.11
C LYS A 96 -1.88 -0.58 23.04
N LEU A 97 -1.63 -1.23 21.91
CA LEU A 97 -1.89 -2.65 21.71
C LEU A 97 -0.58 -3.41 21.91
N LYS A 98 -0.61 -4.49 22.71
CA LYS A 98 0.54 -5.39 22.83
C LYS A 98 0.68 -6.19 21.54
N ASP A 99 1.87 -6.12 20.93
CA ASP A 99 2.38 -7.02 19.89
C ASP A 99 1.35 -7.41 18.81
N THR A 100 1.10 -6.49 17.88
CA THR A 100 0.17 -6.73 16.78
C THR A 100 0.96 -6.93 15.49
N ARG A 101 0.59 -7.90 14.64
CA ARG A 101 1.23 -8.14 13.34
C ARG A 101 1.47 -6.86 12.51
N VAL A 102 0.58 -5.87 12.62
CA VAL A 102 0.64 -4.59 11.90
C VAL A 102 1.68 -3.60 12.44
N SER A 103 2.28 -3.87 13.61
CA SER A 103 3.45 -3.12 14.09
C SER A 103 4.70 -3.54 13.32
N HIS A 104 4.90 -4.85 13.13
CA HIS A 104 6.10 -5.42 12.50
C HIS A 104 6.16 -5.29 10.98
N GLY A 105 5.01 -5.02 10.33
CA GLY A 105 4.94 -4.85 8.88
C GLY A 105 3.51 -4.72 8.37
N ALA A 106 3.34 -4.61 7.05
CA ALA A 106 2.09 -4.23 6.40
C ALA A 106 1.48 -2.97 7.01
N ASN A 107 2.35 -2.01 7.34
CA ASN A 107 1.98 -0.77 8.01
C ASN A 107 1.10 0.10 7.11
N ILE A 108 1.30 0.03 5.79
CA ILE A 108 0.46 0.67 4.77
C ILE A 108 -0.19 -0.41 3.91
N THR A 109 -1.48 -0.25 3.61
CA THR A 109 -2.22 -1.09 2.64
C THR A 109 -2.70 -0.21 1.49
N LEU A 110 -2.40 -0.61 0.26
CA LEU A 110 -2.85 0.04 -0.98
C LEU A 110 -3.86 -0.89 -1.66
N TYR A 111 -5.08 -0.40 -1.88
CA TYR A 111 -6.11 -1.15 -2.60
C TYR A 111 -6.00 -0.81 -4.09
N VAL A 112 -5.79 -1.82 -4.91
CA VAL A 112 -5.61 -1.65 -6.35
C VAL A 112 -6.90 -2.03 -7.04
N GLU A 113 -7.38 -1.15 -7.91
CA GLU A 113 -8.61 -1.36 -8.67
C GLU A 113 -8.41 -1.00 -10.15
N PRO A 114 -9.09 -1.68 -11.08
CA PRO A 114 -9.09 -1.28 -12.47
C PRO A 114 -9.78 0.08 -12.65
N SER A 115 -9.20 0.98 -13.44
CA SER A 115 -9.70 2.35 -13.59
C SER A 115 -11.09 2.45 -14.23
N ASN A 116 -11.49 1.42 -14.99
CA ASN A 116 -12.82 1.29 -15.59
C ASN A 116 -13.80 0.43 -14.74
N GLY A 117 -13.36 -0.05 -13.57
CA GLY A 117 -14.16 -0.87 -12.65
C GLY A 117 -14.42 -2.32 -13.09
N THR A 118 -13.83 -2.80 -14.18
CA THR A 118 -14.09 -4.15 -14.71
C THR A 118 -12.82 -4.96 -14.98
N ALA A 119 -11.84 -4.38 -15.67
CA ALA A 119 -10.63 -5.09 -16.05
C ALA A 119 -9.43 -4.14 -16.14
N TYR A 120 -8.27 -4.62 -15.71
CA TYR A 120 -7.03 -3.87 -15.79
C TYR A 120 -6.61 -3.67 -17.24
N SER A 121 -6.40 -2.41 -17.62
CA SER A 121 -5.69 -2.08 -18.84
C SER A 121 -4.18 -2.23 -18.66
N SER A 122 -3.44 -2.33 -19.77
CA SER A 122 -1.96 -2.28 -19.74
C SER A 122 -1.45 -0.99 -19.09
N ARG A 123 -2.17 0.12 -19.25
CA ARG A 123 -1.86 1.40 -18.62
C ARG A 123 -2.01 1.33 -17.10
N ASP A 124 -3.06 0.70 -16.58
CA ASP A 124 -3.26 0.54 -15.14
C ASP A 124 -2.10 -0.26 -14.53
N LEU A 125 -1.79 -1.42 -15.11
CA LEU A 125 -0.71 -2.28 -14.66
C LEU A 125 0.66 -1.60 -14.73
N SER A 126 0.93 -0.83 -15.80
CA SER A 126 2.16 -0.06 -15.93
C SER A 126 2.29 1.02 -14.85
N ARG A 127 1.19 1.69 -14.49
CA ARG A 127 1.20 2.72 -13.43
C ARG A 127 1.37 2.10 -12.05
N VAL A 128 0.73 0.96 -11.78
CA VAL A 128 0.91 0.21 -10.53
C VAL A 128 2.36 -0.24 -10.39
N ARG A 129 2.96 -0.79 -11.45
CA ARG A 129 4.38 -1.16 -11.45
C ARG A 129 5.28 0.04 -11.19
N ALA A 130 5.03 1.17 -11.86
CA ALA A 130 5.79 2.40 -11.64
C ALA A 130 5.65 2.94 -10.21
N LEU A 131 4.47 2.80 -9.58
CA LEU A 131 4.27 3.15 -8.18
C LEU A 131 5.13 2.28 -7.26
N ILE A 132 5.11 0.96 -7.47
CA ILE A 132 5.90 0.00 -6.68
C ILE A 132 7.39 0.31 -6.80
N ASP A 133 7.88 0.47 -8.03
CA ASP A 133 9.30 0.75 -8.31
C ASP A 133 9.74 2.06 -7.61
N GLN A 134 8.90 3.10 -7.60
CA GLN A 134 9.21 4.36 -6.92
C GLN A 134 9.12 4.27 -5.40
N ILE A 135 8.13 3.56 -4.82
CA ILE A 135 8.06 3.32 -3.37
C ILE A 135 9.34 2.60 -2.90
N GLU A 136 9.72 1.52 -3.59
CA GLU A 136 10.93 0.76 -3.29
C GLU A 136 12.20 1.65 -3.37
N ALA A 137 12.31 2.46 -4.42
CA ALA A 137 13.45 3.35 -4.61
C ALA A 137 13.50 4.46 -3.54
N MET A 138 12.39 5.14 -3.27
CA MET A 138 12.34 6.25 -2.32
C MET A 138 12.63 5.79 -0.89
N LEU A 139 12.04 4.68 -0.44
CA LEU A 139 12.30 4.13 0.89
C LEU A 139 13.76 3.67 1.04
N SER A 140 14.31 3.03 0.01
CA SER A 140 15.71 2.61 0.02
C SER A 140 16.68 3.80 0.03
N GLN A 141 16.39 4.85 -0.74
CA GLN A 141 17.23 6.07 -0.80
C GLN A 141 17.16 6.86 0.51
N ALA A 142 16.00 6.88 1.18
CA ALA A 142 15.82 7.48 2.50
C ALA A 142 16.44 6.65 3.63
N GLY A 143 17.03 5.49 3.34
CA GLY A 143 17.65 4.62 4.34
C GLY A 143 16.63 4.02 5.33
N ILE A 144 15.38 3.86 4.91
CA ILE A 144 14.34 3.21 5.72
C ILE A 144 14.62 1.70 5.71
N ALA A 145 14.75 1.09 6.89
CA ALA A 145 14.88 -0.35 6.99
C ALA A 145 13.54 -1.05 6.66
N PRO A 146 13.56 -2.18 5.92
CA PRO A 146 12.34 -2.93 5.63
C PRO A 146 11.80 -3.61 6.88
N GLY A 147 10.47 -3.73 6.94
CA GLY A 147 9.77 -4.49 7.97
C GLY A 147 9.57 -5.96 7.57
N ILE A 148 8.76 -6.67 8.34
CA ILE A 148 8.45 -8.08 8.08
C ILE A 148 7.24 -8.18 7.14
N PRO A 149 7.37 -8.72 5.92
CA PRO A 149 6.21 -8.96 5.08
C PRO A 149 5.29 -10.01 5.73
N PRO A 150 3.96 -9.85 5.66
CA PRO A 150 3.03 -10.85 6.18
C PRO A 150 3.27 -12.25 5.63
N ALA A 151 3.12 -13.27 6.47
CA ALA A 151 3.14 -14.67 6.02
C ALA A 151 2.03 -15.00 4.99
N SER A 152 0.97 -14.20 4.96
CA SER A 152 -0.17 -14.32 4.05
C SER A 152 0.07 -13.72 2.66
N ASP A 153 1.19 -13.02 2.44
CA ASP A 153 1.47 -12.30 1.21
C ASP A 153 2.53 -12.99 0.34
N ALA A 154 2.45 -12.79 -0.97
CA ALA A 154 3.52 -13.09 -1.91
C ALA A 154 4.48 -11.89 -2.01
N VAL A 155 5.77 -12.18 -2.20
CA VAL A 155 6.85 -11.18 -2.33
C VAL A 155 7.67 -11.53 -3.56
N ALA A 156 7.94 -10.55 -4.42
CA ALA A 156 8.83 -10.72 -5.56
C ALA A 156 10.29 -10.58 -5.11
N PRO A 157 11.28 -11.26 -5.74
CA PRO A 157 12.67 -11.25 -5.28
C PRO A 157 13.30 -9.85 -5.17
N GLN A 158 12.86 -8.91 -6.01
CA GLN A 158 13.36 -7.54 -6.02
C GLN A 158 12.63 -6.59 -5.08
N TRP A 159 11.51 -7.02 -4.47
CA TRP A 159 10.74 -6.18 -3.55
C TRP A 159 11.27 -6.35 -2.13
N ARG A 160 11.68 -5.22 -1.51
CA ARG A 160 12.19 -5.18 -0.14
C ARG A 160 11.12 -4.70 0.84
N TYR A 161 10.19 -3.86 0.39
CA TYR A 161 9.15 -3.26 1.23
C TYR A 161 7.76 -3.74 0.83
N VAL A 162 7.53 -3.95 -0.47
CA VAL A 162 6.21 -4.27 -1.01
C VAL A 162 5.93 -5.77 -0.97
N SER A 163 4.71 -6.13 -0.59
CA SER A 163 4.16 -7.48 -0.68
C SER A 163 2.74 -7.45 -1.23
N TYR A 164 2.25 -8.57 -1.77
CA TYR A 164 0.97 -8.67 -2.46
C TYR A 164 0.05 -9.71 -1.85
N ARG A 165 -1.26 -9.40 -1.85
CA ARG A 165 -2.31 -10.36 -1.53
C ARG A 165 -3.58 -10.04 -2.31
N ASN A 166 -4.29 -11.06 -2.80
CA ASN A 166 -5.67 -10.92 -3.26
C ASN A 166 -6.64 -11.37 -2.15
N GLU A 167 -7.58 -10.52 -1.74
CA GLU A 167 -8.48 -10.81 -0.62
C GLU A 167 -9.66 -11.72 -0.92
N HIS A 168 -9.99 -11.95 -2.20
CA HIS A 168 -11.02 -12.91 -2.61
C HIS A 168 -10.46 -14.34 -2.68
N MET A 169 -9.16 -14.47 -2.95
CA MET A 169 -8.50 -15.75 -3.20
C MET A 169 -7.65 -16.24 -2.02
N SER A 170 -7.56 -15.45 -0.94
CA SER A 170 -6.68 -15.74 0.20
C SER A 170 -7.23 -15.30 1.55
N SER A 171 -6.92 -16.11 2.56
CA SER A 171 -7.23 -15.85 3.96
C SER A 171 -6.14 -14.99 4.61
N ARG A 172 -6.53 -14.24 5.64
CA ARG A 172 -5.56 -13.49 6.47
C ARG A 172 -4.93 -14.40 7.52
N GLU A 173 -5.67 -15.42 7.94
CA GLU A 173 -5.37 -16.30 9.09
C GLU A 173 -4.66 -17.59 8.64
N ASP A 174 -4.99 -18.10 7.44
CA ASP A 174 -4.39 -19.32 6.86
C ASP A 174 -3.14 -19.03 6.03
N GLY A 175 -2.39 -17.99 6.42
CA GLY A 175 -1.12 -17.64 5.78
C GLY A 175 -0.15 -18.81 5.78
N GLY A 176 0.54 -19.05 4.67
CA GLY A 176 1.46 -20.18 4.56
C GLY A 176 2.02 -20.41 3.16
N PRO A 177 3.00 -21.34 3.02
CA PRO A 177 3.70 -21.58 1.76
C PRO A 177 2.79 -21.87 0.57
N MET A 178 1.71 -22.63 0.79
CA MET A 178 0.74 -22.95 -0.27
C MET A 178 -0.03 -21.72 -0.75
N GLN A 179 -0.49 -20.87 0.16
CA GLN A 179 -1.15 -19.61 -0.19
C GLN A 179 -0.21 -18.69 -0.94
N ARG A 180 1.04 -18.55 -0.47
CA ARG A 180 2.05 -17.73 -1.16
C ARG A 180 2.35 -18.24 -2.57
N SER A 181 2.43 -19.56 -2.75
CA SER A 181 2.63 -20.17 -4.07
C SER A 181 1.46 -19.85 -5.02
N ARG A 182 0.21 -19.92 -4.53
CA ARG A 182 -0.98 -19.54 -5.31
C ARG A 182 -0.95 -18.06 -5.68
N LEU A 183 -0.68 -17.18 -4.73
CA LEU A 183 -0.59 -15.73 -4.94
C LEU A 183 0.53 -15.37 -5.93
N ALA A 184 1.67 -16.07 -5.86
CA ALA A 184 2.77 -15.90 -6.81
C ALA A 184 2.40 -16.32 -8.25
N GLY A 185 1.38 -17.18 -8.39
CA GLY A 185 0.82 -17.59 -9.68
C GLY A 185 -0.25 -16.64 -10.23
N GLU A 186 -0.72 -15.65 -9.48
CA GLU A 186 -1.81 -14.80 -9.93
C GLU A 186 -1.41 -13.88 -11.10
N PRO A 187 -2.29 -13.71 -12.11
CA PRO A 187 -1.97 -12.90 -13.28
C PRO A 187 -1.57 -11.46 -12.94
N PHE A 188 -2.30 -10.81 -12.03
CA PHE A 188 -2.01 -9.46 -11.58
C PHE A 188 -0.60 -9.39 -10.98
N PHE A 189 -0.30 -10.25 -10.00
CA PHE A 189 1.01 -10.30 -9.34
C PHE A 189 2.14 -10.49 -10.34
N ARG A 190 2.02 -11.46 -11.25
CA ARG A 190 3.05 -11.76 -12.26
C ARG A 190 3.34 -10.56 -13.17
N LEU A 191 2.29 -9.83 -13.56
CA LEU A 191 2.40 -8.67 -14.45
C LEU A 191 3.06 -7.47 -13.75
N VAL A 192 2.66 -7.16 -12.52
CA VAL A 192 3.20 -5.98 -11.79
C VAL A 192 4.57 -6.23 -11.17
N SER A 193 4.88 -7.48 -10.80
CA SER A 193 6.21 -7.87 -10.30
C SER A 193 7.22 -8.13 -11.40
N GLY A 194 6.83 -8.06 -12.68
CA GLY A 194 7.72 -8.38 -13.80
C GLY A 194 8.15 -9.85 -13.88
N HIS A 195 7.50 -10.74 -13.14
CA HIS A 195 7.69 -12.20 -13.24
C HIS A 195 6.94 -12.77 -14.46
N VAL A 196 7.46 -12.47 -15.64
CA VAL A 196 7.01 -13.09 -16.89
C VAL A 196 7.95 -14.26 -17.20
N ARG A 197 7.56 -15.46 -16.74
CA ARG A 197 8.01 -16.72 -17.34
C ARG A 197 7.14 -17.04 -18.55
#